data_AF-A0A350LP57-F1
#
_entry.id   AF-A0A350LP57-F1
#
_cell.length_a   1.000
_cell.length_b   1.000
_cell.length_c   1.000
_cell.angle_alpha   90.00
_cell.angle_beta   90.00
_cell.angle_gamma   90.00
#
_symmetry.space_group_name_H-M   'P 1'
#
loop_
_entity.id
_entity.type
_entity.pdbx_description
1 polymer ?
#
loop_
_entity_poly.entity_id
_entity_poly.type
_entity_poly.pdbx_seq_one_letter_code
_entity_poly.pdbx_strand_id
1 'polypeptide(L)' 'MSHWIIAPVVLPAIMAAILTLAMRHHPTLQRVFSVASCVALLAIALALAVTAARGGISVYELGDWPAPFGIVLVLDRL' A
#
# COMPACT_ATOMS: atom_id res chain seq x y z
N MET A 1 -10.62 -11.60 7.20
CA MET A 1 -9.34 -11.51 6.46
C MET A 1 -9.25 -10.13 5.85
N SER A 2 -8.40 -9.28 6.41
CA SER A 2 -8.23 -7.90 5.96
C SER A 2 -7.02 -7.86 5.02
N HIS A 3 -7.26 -7.69 3.72
CA HIS A 3 -6.20 -7.46 2.73
C HIS A 3 -5.59 -6.05 2.84
N TRP A 4 -5.99 -5.27 3.85
CA TRP A 4 -5.63 -3.85 3.96
C TRP A 4 -4.12 -3.63 4.15
N ILE A 5 -3.40 -4.62 4.69
CA ILE A 5 -1.95 -4.57 4.92
C ILE A 5 -1.17 -4.45 3.59
N ILE A 6 -1.70 -4.93 2.46
CA ILE A 6 -1.03 -4.84 1.16
C ILE A 6 -1.23 -3.48 0.47
N ALA A 7 -2.18 -2.67 0.92
CA ALA A 7 -2.58 -1.44 0.24
C ALA A 7 -1.42 -0.44 0.01
N PRO A 8 -0.47 -0.23 0.96
CA PRO A 8 0.69 0.63 0.73
C PRO A 8 1.62 0.18 -0.40
N VAL A 9 1.57 -1.10 -0.79
CA VAL A 9 2.39 -1.67 -1.87
C VAL A 9 1.65 -1.58 -3.20
N VAL A 10 0.36 -1.95 -3.20
CA VAL A 10 -0.46 -2.00 -4.43
C VAL A 10 -0.74 -0.60 -4.98
N LEU A 11 -1.05 0.36 -4.11
CA LEU A 11 -1.41 1.72 -4.55
C LEU A 11 -0.27 2.39 -5.35
N PRO A 12 0.98 2.44 -4.86
CA PRO A 12 2.08 3.00 -5.65
C PRO A 12 2.37 2.21 -6.93
N ALA A 13 2.27 0.87 -6.90
CA ALA A 13 2.53 0.03 -8.07
C ALA A 13 1.55 0.33 -9.21
N ILE A 14 0.25 0.42 -8.91
CA ILE A 14 -0.78 0.77 -9.89
C ILE A 14 -0.60 2.23 -10.35
N MET A 15 -0.35 3.15 -9.41
CA MET A 15 -0.19 4.56 -9.76
C MET A 15 1.02 4.78 -10.67
N ALA A 16 2.13 4.08 -10.43
CA ALA A 16 3.30 4.13 -11.30
C ALA A 16 2.96 3.69 -12.73
N ALA A 17 2.22 2.58 -12.91
CA ALA A 17 1.79 2.13 -14.23
C ALA A 17 0.87 3.15 -14.92
N ILE A 18 -0.10 3.74 -14.20
CA ILE A 18 -1.01 4.75 -14.75
C ILE A 18 -0.24 6.02 -15.17
N LEU A 19 0.62 6.54 -14.29
CA LEU A 19 1.38 7.76 -14.54
C LEU A 19 2.34 7.61 -15.74
N THR A 20 2.96 6.43 -15.86
CA THR A 20 3.95 6.14 -16.91
C THR A 20 3.33 5.75 -18.24
N LEU A 21 2.25 4.97 -18.25
CA LEU A 21 1.66 4.46 -19.50
C LEU A 21 0.56 5.39 -20.03
N ALA A 22 -0.33 5.87 -19.15
CA ALA A 22 -1.50 6.65 -19.56
C ALA A 22 -1.25 8.16 -19.56
N MET A 23 -0.40 8.67 -18.67
CA MET A 23 -0.21 10.12 -18.46
C MET A 23 1.15 10.66 -18.90
N ARG A 24 1.95 9.88 -19.64
CA ARG A 24 3.34 10.21 -20.01
C ARG A 24 3.55 11.61 -20.62
N HIS A 25 2.56 12.09 -21.37
CA HIS A 25 2.62 13.37 -22.09
C HIS A 25 1.82 14.50 -21.42
N HIS A 26 1.25 14.23 -20.24
CA HIS A 26 0.37 15.15 -19.53
C HIS A 26 0.96 15.50 -18.15
N PRO A 27 1.95 16.40 -18.07
CA PRO A 27 2.70 16.67 -16.84
C PRO A 27 1.84 17.26 -15.71
N THR A 28 0.79 18.02 -16.04
CA THR A 28 -0.18 18.53 -15.07
C THR A 28 -0.97 17.41 -14.41
N LEU A 29 -1.50 16.47 -15.20
CA LEU A 29 -2.18 15.28 -14.68
C LEU A 29 -1.25 14.43 -13.84
N GLN A 30 -0.01 14.21 -14.30
CA GLN A 30 0.97 13.45 -13.52
C GLN A 30 1.19 14.05 -12.13
N ARG A 31 1.36 15.38 -12.02
CA ARG A 31 1.54 16.06 -10.73
C ARG A 31 0.32 15.89 -9.82
N VAL A 32 -0.88 16.12 -10.35
CA VAL A 32 -2.13 15.99 -9.58
C VAL A 32 -2.29 14.57 -9.05
N PHE A 33 -2.15 13.55 -9.90
CA PHE A 33 -2.30 12.16 -9.51
C PHE A 33 -1.17 11.69 -8.58
N SER A 34 0.04 12.21 -8.74
CA SER A 34 1.16 11.91 -7.82
C SER A 34 0.87 12.43 -6.42
N VAL A 35 0.46 13.70 -6.30
CA VAL A 35 0.10 14.31 -5.01
C VAL A 35 -1.10 13.58 -4.39
N ALA A 36 -2.14 13.31 -5.19
CA ALA A 36 -3.30 12.55 -4.73
C ALA A 36 -2.91 11.14 -4.22
N SER A 37 -2.00 10.46 -4.92
CA SER A 37 -1.48 9.16 -4.49
C SER A 37 -0.69 9.25 -3.19
N CYS A 38 0.12 10.28 -2.99
CA CYS A 38 0.84 10.50 -1.74
C CYS A 38 -0.12 10.77 -0.58
N VAL A 39 -1.17 11.57 -0.78
CA VAL A 39 -2.18 11.84 0.25
C VAL A 39 -2.94 10.55 0.60
N ALA A 40 -3.34 9.77 -0.40
CA ALA A 40 -3.99 8.48 -0.17
C ALA A 40 -3.07 7.50 0.57
N LEU A 41 -1.79 7.43 0.20
CA LEU A 41 -0.79 6.59 0.86
C LEU A 41 -0.59 7.01 2.32
N LEU A 42 -0.54 8.32 2.60
CA LEU A 42 -0.46 8.85 3.96
C LEU A 42 -1.68 8.44 4.80
N ALA A 43 -2.89 8.54 4.23
CA ALA A 43 -4.12 8.12 4.92
C ALA A 43 -4.10 6.62 5.25
N ILE A 44 -3.67 5.78 4.32
CA ILE A 44 -3.52 4.32 4.54
C ILE A 44 -2.47 4.07 5.63
N ALA A 45 -1.32 4.73 5.57
CA ALA A 45 -0.25 4.58 6.55
C ALA A 45 -0.72 4.96 7.96
N LEU A 46 -1.44 6.07 8.11
CA LEU A 46 -2.00 6.50 9.40
C LEU A 46 -3.03 5.48 9.93
N ALA A 47 -3.91 4.95 9.07
CA ALA A 47 -4.88 3.93 9.48
C ALA A 47 -4.21 2.63 9.95
N LEU A 48 -3.17 2.18 9.24
CA LEU A 48 -2.37 1.01 9.62
C LEU A 48 -1.58 1.27 10.91
N ALA A 49 -0.99 2.46 11.08
CA ALA A 49 -0.27 2.85 12.29
C ALA A 49 -1.18 2.85 13.52
N VAL A 50 -2.40 3.38 13.41
CA VAL A 50 -3.41 3.31 14.50
C VAL A 50 -3.77 1.86 14.82
N THR A 51 -3.83 0.99 13.81
CA THR A 51 -4.12 -0.44 13.99
C THR A 51 -2.98 -1.14 14.72
N ALA A 52 -1.73 -0.90 14.31
CA ALA A 52 -0.54 -1.44 14.96
C ALA A 52 -0.37 -0.92 16.41
N ALA A 53 -0.72 0.34 16.65
CA ALA A 53 -0.63 0.96 17.98
C ALA A 53 -1.55 0.30 19.03
N ARG A 54 -2.59 -0.44 18.60
CA ARG A 54 -3.47 -1.21 19.50
C ARG A 54 -2.80 -2.46 20.10
N GLY A 55 -1.57 -2.78 19.69
CA GLY A 55 -0.74 -3.82 20.30
C GLY A 55 -0.89 -5.22 19.68
N GLY A 56 -1.76 -5.39 18.68
CA GLY A 56 -1.88 -6.65 17.94
C GLY A 56 -0.92 -6.71 16.76
N ILE A 57 -0.12 -7.78 16.66
CA ILE A 57 0.64 -8.09 15.45
C ILE A 57 -0.32 -8.72 14.45
N SER A 58 -0.47 -8.09 13.28
CA SER A 58 -1.31 -8.64 12.21
C SER A 58 -0.45 -9.22 11.11
N VAL A 59 -0.74 -10.46 10.73
CA VAL A 59 0.00 -11.21 9.71
C VAL A 59 -0.88 -11.38 8.49
N TYR A 60 -0.30 -11.15 7.31
CA TYR A 60 -0.96 -11.31 6.02
C TYR A 60 -0.12 -12.20 5.11
N GLU A 61 -0.63 -13.40 4.83
CA GLU A 61 0.00 -14.36 3.91
C GLU A 61 -0.46 -14.07 2.48
N LEU A 62 0.46 -13.65 1.62
CA LEU A 62 0.15 -13.33 0.24
C LEU A 62 -0.10 -14.63 -0.55
N GLY A 63 -1.32 -14.74 -1.10
CA GLY A 63 -1.70 -15.90 -1.93
C GLY A 63 -1.97 -17.18 -1.14
N ASP A 64 -2.20 -17.07 0.18
CA ASP A 64 -2.56 -18.19 1.07
C ASP A 64 -1.48 -19.29 1.15
N TRP A 65 -0.24 -18.91 0.86
CA TRP A 65 0.93 -19.77 1.05
C TRP A 65 1.43 -19.61 2.47
N PRO A 66 1.41 -20.67 3.31
CA PRO A 66 1.86 -20.57 4.68
C PRO A 66 3.37 -20.34 4.77
N ALA A 67 3.80 -19.70 5.85
CA ALA A 67 5.21 -19.66 6.21
C ALA A 67 5.80 -21.08 6.33
N PRO A 68 7.07 -21.33 5.95
CA PRO A 68 8.13 -20.37 5.60
C PRO A 68 8.27 -20.06 4.10
N PHE A 69 7.35 -20.53 3.24
CA PHE A 69 7.52 -20.44 1.78
C PHE A 69 6.77 -19.27 1.14
N GLY A 70 5.73 -18.74 1.79
CA GLY A 70 4.95 -17.59 1.32
C GLY A 70 5.59 -16.23 1.58
N ILE A 71 5.15 -15.21 0.84
CA ILE A 71 5.46 -13.81 1.15
C ILE A 71 4.51 -13.34 2.25
N VAL A 72 5.04 -13.13 3.45
CA VAL A 72 4.25 -12.75 4.61
C VAL A 72 4.49 -11.28 4.94
N LEU A 73 3.44 -10.47 4.87
CA LEU A 73 3.46 -9.08 5.32
C LEU A 73 3.07 -9.04 6.79
N VAL A 74 3.92 -8.42 7.60
CA VAL A 74 3.70 -8.24 9.03
C VAL A 74 3.44 -6.77 9.29
N LEU A 75 2.32 -6.49 9.96
CA LEU A 75 2.04 -5.18 10.53
C LEU A 75 2.34 -5.23 12.02
N ASP A 76 3.47 -4.63 12.39
CA ASP A 76 3.86 -4.39 13.78
C ASP A 76 3.97 -2.88 14.05
N ARG A 77 4.47 -2.53 15.24
CA ARG A 77 4.56 -1.14 15.72
C ARG A 77 5.88 -0.44 15.33
N LEU A 78 6.76 -1.12 14.59
CA LEU A 78 8.12 -0.66 14.31
C LEU A 78 8.15 0.16 13.01
#